data_AF-A0A8T7EPK2-F1
#
_entry.id   AF-A0A8T7EPK2-F1
#
_cell.length_a   1.000
_cell.length_b   1.000
_cell.length_c   1.000
_cell.angle_alpha   90.00
_cell.angle_beta   90.00
_cell.angle_gamma   90.00
#
_symmetry.space_group_name_H-M   'P 1'
#
loop_
_entity.id
_entity.type
_entity.pdbx_description
1 polymer ?
#
loop_
_entity_poly.entity_id
_entity_poly.type
_entity_poly.pdbx_seq_one_letter_code
_entity_poly.pdbx_strand_id
1 'polypeptide(L)'
;MEVLSDGCQRVERGWGTKIGWVFNIPREEARRADEIVRSANSPAGRKHAVVAVGLSGDETNQQLVNYERALAGAERKGIARVIRAGEQTGALGIREVLGELPVSRIVTSFPVASDADLLAQIASSDVTVDVALALAEVLGTSGPGVSYPLAEMVNAGVSTTITALAPARLW
;
A
#
# COMPACT_ATOMS: atom_id res chain seq x y z
N MET A 1 -17.25 14.00 -0.90
CA MET A 1 -17.29 12.76 -1.71
C MET A 1 -18.01 12.94 -3.04
N GLU A 2 -19.11 13.69 -3.11
CA GLU A 2 -19.84 13.91 -4.36
C GLU A 2 -18.99 14.52 -5.48
N VAL A 3 -18.19 15.55 -5.19
CA VAL A 3 -17.25 16.15 -6.15
C VAL A 3 -16.19 15.15 -6.65
N LEU A 4 -15.66 14.29 -5.77
CA LEU A 4 -14.69 13.26 -6.15
C LEU A 4 -15.32 12.22 -7.09
N SER A 5 -16.58 11.89 -6.85
CA SER A 5 -17.34 10.94 -7.65
C SER A 5 -17.66 11.47 -9.05
N ASP A 6 -18.04 12.74 -9.16
CA ASP A 6 -18.24 13.39 -10.46
C ASP A 6 -16.95 13.37 -11.27
N GLY A 7 -15.82 13.70 -10.63
CA GLY A 7 -14.49 13.61 -11.23
C GLY A 7 -14.20 12.22 -11.81
N CYS A 8 -14.39 11.15 -11.03
CA CYS A 8 -14.19 9.78 -11.50
C CYS A 8 -15.03 9.45 -12.75
N GLN A 9 -16.32 9.81 -12.73
CA GLN A 9 -17.23 9.53 -13.85
C GLN A 9 -16.87 10.33 -15.10
N ARG A 10 -16.42 11.57 -14.95
CA ARG A 10 -15.94 12.40 -16.05
C ARG A 10 -14.67 11.81 -16.68
N VAL A 11 -13.75 11.31 -15.85
CA VAL A 11 -12.53 10.64 -16.34
C VAL A 11 -12.87 9.36 -17.10
N GLU A 12 -13.81 8.55 -16.61
CA GLU A 12 -14.23 7.34 -17.30
C GLU A 12 -14.89 7.65 -18.65
N ARG A 13 -15.80 8.64 -18.72
CA ARG A 13 -16.44 9.03 -19.99
C ARG A 13 -15.49 9.67 -20.99
N GLY A 14 -14.55 10.49 -20.51
CA GLY A 14 -13.65 11.24 -21.39
C GLY A 14 -12.47 10.41 -21.91
N TRP A 15 -11.98 9.45 -21.11
CA TRP A 15 -10.73 8.75 -21.38
C TRP A 15 -10.79 7.22 -21.18
N GLY A 16 -11.95 6.65 -20.86
CA GLY A 16 -12.09 5.21 -20.58
C GLY A 16 -11.32 4.72 -19.34
N THR A 17 -10.83 5.65 -18.51
CA THR A 17 -9.98 5.35 -17.35
C THR A 17 -10.81 5.29 -16.08
N LYS A 18 -10.66 4.21 -15.30
CA LYS A 18 -11.35 4.05 -14.02
C LYS A 18 -10.49 4.55 -12.87
N ILE A 19 -11.11 5.27 -11.94
CA ILE A 19 -10.46 5.75 -10.72
C ILE A 19 -11.13 5.09 -9.52
N GLY A 20 -10.31 4.45 -8.67
CA GLY A 20 -10.72 3.95 -7.36
C GLY A 20 -9.95 4.68 -6.26
N TRP A 21 -10.58 4.84 -5.10
CA TRP A 21 -10.00 5.54 -3.95
C TRP A 21 -9.53 4.56 -2.88
N VAL A 22 -8.37 4.86 -2.33
CA VAL A 22 -7.84 4.22 -1.11
C VAL A 22 -7.98 5.20 0.04
N PHE A 23 -8.77 4.85 1.04
CA PHE A 23 -8.94 5.70 2.23
C PHE A 23 -7.80 5.46 3.21
N ASN A 24 -6.91 6.44 3.34
CA ASN A 24 -5.70 6.29 4.13
C ASN A 24 -5.94 6.49 5.63
N ILE A 25 -5.41 5.59 6.43
CA ILE A 25 -5.23 5.72 7.88
C ILE A 25 -3.81 6.26 8.10
N PRO A 26 -3.65 7.47 8.64
CA PRO A 26 -2.35 7.99 9.05
C PRO A 26 -1.82 7.19 10.25
N ARG A 27 -0.55 6.77 10.22
CA ARG A 27 0.13 6.10 11.35
C ARG A 27 0.25 7.02 12.58
N GLU A 28 0.08 8.32 12.39
CA GLU A 28 0.04 9.33 13.44
C GLU A 28 -1.33 9.35 14.15
N GLU A 29 -2.38 8.78 13.54
CA GLU A 29 -3.78 8.93 13.97
C GLU A 29 -4.50 7.58 14.18
N ALA A 30 -3.85 6.59 14.81
CA ALA A 30 -4.42 5.26 15.05
C ALA A 30 -5.87 5.24 15.60
N ARG A 31 -6.22 6.18 16.47
CA ARG A 31 -7.58 6.32 17.02
C ARG A 31 -8.69 6.48 15.96
N ARG A 32 -8.33 6.90 14.74
CA ARG A 32 -9.27 7.09 13.61
C ARG A 32 -9.39 5.86 12.71
N ALA A 33 -8.58 4.82 12.91
CA ALA A 33 -8.55 3.64 12.03
C ALA A 33 -9.94 3.00 11.87
N ASP A 34 -10.64 2.77 12.99
CA ASP A 34 -11.99 2.19 13.01
C ASP A 34 -13.02 3.09 12.29
N GLU A 35 -12.92 4.41 12.41
CA GLU A 35 -13.80 5.37 11.73
C GLU A 35 -13.57 5.38 10.21
N ILE A 36 -12.31 5.34 9.78
CA ILE A 36 -11.92 5.34 8.38
C ILE A 36 -12.38 4.05 7.70
N VAL A 37 -12.18 2.89 8.34
CA VAL A 37 -12.66 1.60 7.84
C VAL A 37 -14.19 1.57 7.75
N ARG A 38 -14.91 2.11 8.74
CA ARG A 38 -16.38 2.24 8.66
C ARG A 38 -16.80 3.12 7.50
N SER A 39 -16.13 4.25 7.30
CA SER A 39 -16.42 5.19 6.22
C SER A 39 -16.17 4.58 4.84
N ALA A 40 -15.06 3.86 4.66
CA ALA A 40 -14.74 3.15 3.43
C ALA A 40 -15.81 2.11 3.07
N ASN A 41 -16.36 1.40 4.06
CA ASN A 41 -17.42 0.42 3.84
C ASN A 41 -18.83 1.00 3.73
N SER A 42 -19.03 2.29 3.98
CA SER A 42 -20.37 2.90 4.01
C SER A 42 -21.01 2.87 2.61
N PRO A 43 -22.35 3.00 2.50
CA PRO A 43 -23.02 3.16 1.20
C PRO A 43 -22.43 4.30 0.38
N ALA A 44 -22.05 5.41 1.03
CA ALA A 44 -21.38 6.52 0.40
C ALA A 44 -19.98 6.13 -0.12
N GLY A 45 -19.15 5.47 0.70
CA GLY A 45 -17.83 4.98 0.30
C GLY A 45 -17.90 4.09 -0.94
N ARG A 46 -18.82 3.12 -0.95
CA ARG A 46 -19.05 2.22 -2.08
C ARG A 46 -19.56 2.95 -3.32
N LYS A 47 -20.54 3.86 -3.16
CA LYS A 47 -21.08 4.68 -4.26
C LYS A 47 -20.00 5.54 -4.91
N HIS A 48 -19.02 5.98 -4.13
CA HIS A 48 -17.98 6.89 -4.57
C HIS A 48 -16.64 6.17 -4.84
N ALA A 49 -16.69 4.90 -5.27
CA ALA A 49 -15.54 4.13 -5.74
C ALA A 49 -14.40 3.97 -4.73
N VAL A 50 -14.69 3.90 -3.42
CA VAL A 50 -13.69 3.47 -2.44
C VAL A 50 -13.48 1.96 -2.57
N VAL A 51 -12.25 1.55 -2.86
CA VAL A 51 -11.89 0.15 -3.17
C VAL A 51 -10.97 -0.48 -2.13
N ALA A 52 -10.33 0.35 -1.29
CA ALA A 52 -9.39 -0.12 -0.28
C ALA A 52 -9.27 0.86 0.89
N VAL A 53 -8.70 0.37 1.98
CA VAL A 53 -8.13 1.20 3.05
C VAL A 53 -6.61 1.14 3.00
N GLY A 54 -5.98 2.26 3.31
CA GLY A 54 -4.54 2.43 3.33
C GLY A 54 -3.99 2.56 4.74
N LEU A 55 -2.73 2.20 4.96
CA LEU A 55 -1.97 2.58 6.15
C LEU A 55 -0.64 3.19 5.71
N SER A 56 -0.40 4.46 6.05
CA SER A 56 0.85 5.16 5.73
C SER A 56 1.16 6.23 6.76
N GLY A 57 2.37 6.76 6.72
CA GLY A 57 2.90 7.73 7.68
C GLY A 57 4.24 7.24 8.19
N ASP A 58 4.71 7.79 9.30
CA ASP A 58 5.94 7.35 9.94
C ASP A 58 5.80 5.91 10.47
N GLU A 59 6.55 4.99 9.87
CA GLU A 59 6.57 3.55 10.21
C GLU A 59 6.98 3.30 11.66
N THR A 60 7.69 4.23 12.29
CA THR A 60 8.21 4.11 13.67
C THR A 60 7.30 4.70 14.73
N ASN A 61 6.19 5.36 14.33
CA ASN A 61 5.39 6.18 15.23
C ASN A 61 4.58 5.37 16.25
N GLN A 62 3.86 4.34 15.79
CA GLN A 62 2.97 3.53 16.62
C GLN A 62 3.10 2.05 16.28
N GLN A 63 2.87 1.21 17.28
CA GLN A 63 2.84 -0.25 17.12
C GLN A 63 1.71 -0.68 16.17
N LEU A 64 1.98 -1.71 15.36
CA LEU A 64 1.02 -2.20 14.35
C LEU A 64 -0.26 -2.75 14.96
N VAL A 65 -0.19 -3.33 16.17
CA VAL A 65 -1.35 -3.83 16.93
C VAL A 65 -2.47 -2.79 17.08
N ASN A 66 -2.15 -1.49 17.07
CA ASN A 66 -3.14 -0.41 17.14
C ASN A 66 -4.06 -0.34 15.90
N TYR A 67 -3.67 -0.96 14.78
CA TYR A 67 -4.41 -0.98 13.52
C TYR A 67 -5.04 -2.34 13.20
N GLU A 68 -4.57 -3.41 13.84
CA GLU A 68 -4.96 -4.80 13.58
C GLU A 68 -6.49 -4.96 13.56
N ARG A 69 -7.15 -4.53 14.64
CA ARG A 69 -8.62 -4.63 14.77
C ARG A 69 -9.37 -3.96 13.63
N ALA A 70 -8.94 -2.75 13.23
CA ALA A 70 -9.60 -2.00 12.17
C ALA A 70 -9.40 -2.69 10.81
N LEU A 71 -8.18 -3.13 10.51
CA LEU A 71 -7.83 -3.79 9.26
C LEU A 71 -8.45 -5.20 9.14
N ALA A 72 -8.53 -5.96 10.24
CA ALA A 72 -9.30 -7.20 10.30
C ALA A 72 -10.80 -6.96 10.08
N GLY A 73 -11.30 -5.79 10.51
CA GLY A 73 -12.64 -5.32 10.17
C GLY A 73 -12.83 -5.06 8.68
N ALA A 74 -11.83 -4.50 8.00
CA ALA A 74 -11.84 -4.26 6.55
C ALA A 74 -11.78 -5.59 5.78
N GLU A 75 -10.90 -6.51 6.19
CA GLU A 75 -10.78 -7.85 5.61
C GLU A 75 -12.10 -8.63 5.63
N ARG A 76 -12.77 -8.71 6.79
CA ARG A 76 -14.06 -9.40 6.91
C ARG A 76 -15.16 -8.82 6.00
N LYS A 77 -14.98 -7.59 5.52
CA LYS A 77 -15.90 -6.91 4.61
C LYS A 77 -15.46 -6.98 3.15
N GLY A 78 -14.38 -7.70 2.85
CA GLY A 78 -13.81 -7.82 1.51
C GLY A 78 -13.16 -6.53 1.00
N ILE A 79 -12.76 -5.61 1.90
CA ILE A 79 -12.09 -4.37 1.51
C ILE A 79 -10.58 -4.62 1.49
N ALA A 80 -9.94 -4.29 0.37
CA ALA A 80 -8.49 -4.46 0.23
C ALA A 80 -7.72 -3.57 1.23
N ARG A 81 -6.58 -4.06 1.71
CA ARG A 81 -5.72 -3.37 2.68
C ARG A 81 -4.36 -3.10 2.04
N VAL A 82 -4.07 -1.82 1.78
CA VAL A 82 -2.86 -1.36 1.08
C VAL A 82 -1.95 -0.68 2.08
N ILE A 83 -0.84 -1.31 2.43
CA ILE A 83 0.01 -0.84 3.54
C ILE A 83 1.35 -0.39 2.99
N ARG A 84 1.80 0.82 3.40
CA ARG A 84 3.17 1.26 3.17
C ARG A 84 4.09 0.72 4.26
N ALA A 85 5.15 0.05 3.82
CA ALA A 85 6.10 -0.61 4.69
C ALA A 85 7.50 -0.69 4.06
N GLY A 86 8.52 -0.63 4.92
CA GLY A 86 9.91 -0.81 4.59
C GLY A 86 10.63 0.44 4.09
N GLU A 87 9.95 1.57 3.90
CA GLU A 87 10.61 2.80 3.46
C GLU A 87 11.57 3.35 4.51
N GLN A 88 11.21 3.24 5.80
CA GLN A 88 12.04 3.69 6.92
C GLN A 88 12.67 2.52 7.69
N THR A 89 11.96 1.39 7.76
CA THR A 89 12.30 0.24 8.59
C THR A 89 12.89 -0.94 7.80
N GLY A 90 12.96 -0.83 6.47
CA GLY A 90 13.50 -1.85 5.58
C GLY A 90 12.76 -3.18 5.66
N ALA A 91 13.51 -4.28 5.51
CA ALA A 91 12.94 -5.64 5.53
C ALA A 91 12.16 -5.94 6.82
N LEU A 92 12.58 -5.41 7.98
CA LEU A 92 11.94 -5.67 9.26
C LEU A 92 10.48 -5.20 9.26
N GLY A 93 10.20 -3.96 8.88
CA GLY A 93 8.82 -3.46 8.89
C GLY A 93 7.92 -4.14 7.86
N ILE A 94 8.48 -4.64 6.76
CA ILE A 94 7.72 -5.46 5.79
C ILE A 94 7.34 -6.80 6.46
N ARG A 95 8.27 -7.45 7.17
CA ARG A 95 7.98 -8.70 7.91
C ARG A 95 6.94 -8.50 9.00
N GLU A 96 7.04 -7.42 9.77
CA GLU A 96 6.07 -7.08 10.81
C GLU A 96 4.67 -6.88 10.21
N VAL A 97 4.56 -6.15 9.08
CA VAL A 97 3.28 -5.98 8.38
C VAL A 97 2.71 -7.30 7.87
N LEU A 98 3.55 -8.17 7.28
CA LEU A 98 3.12 -9.49 6.81
C LEU A 98 2.67 -10.42 7.95
N GLY A 99 3.29 -10.30 9.13
CA GLY A 99 3.03 -11.16 10.28
C GLY A 99 1.88 -10.70 11.17
N GLU A 100 1.69 -9.38 11.33
CA GLU A 100 0.77 -8.81 12.31
C GLU A 100 -0.51 -8.25 11.69
N LEU A 101 -0.49 -7.87 10.41
CA LEU A 101 -1.63 -7.20 9.80
C LEU A 101 -2.23 -8.04 8.67
N PRO A 102 -3.56 -8.06 8.55
CA PRO A 102 -4.19 -8.61 7.36
C PRO A 102 -3.91 -7.61 6.24
N VAL A 103 -2.87 -7.86 5.45
CA VAL A 103 -2.46 -7.03 4.30
C VAL A 103 -2.90 -7.69 3.00
N SER A 104 -3.27 -6.89 1.99
CA SER A 104 -3.53 -7.39 0.62
C SER A 104 -2.46 -6.91 -0.35
N ARG A 105 -1.95 -5.69 -0.15
CA ARG A 105 -0.83 -5.15 -0.90
C ARG A 105 0.14 -4.40 -0.01
N ILE A 106 1.42 -4.52 -0.33
CA ILE A 106 2.48 -3.71 0.27
C ILE A 106 2.98 -2.74 -0.77
N VAL A 107 3.01 -1.46 -0.45
CA VAL A 107 3.64 -0.42 -1.28
C VAL A 107 5.00 -0.09 -0.66
N THR A 108 6.07 -0.23 -1.42
CA THR A 108 7.43 -0.05 -0.90
C THR A 108 8.40 0.55 -1.91
N SER A 109 9.43 1.21 -1.39
CA SER A 109 10.64 1.64 -2.10
C SER A 109 11.87 0.83 -1.66
N PHE A 110 11.72 -0.10 -0.72
CA PHE A 110 12.80 -0.95 -0.23
C PHE A 110 13.14 -2.04 -1.26
N PRO A 111 14.43 -2.29 -1.57
CA PRO A 111 14.83 -3.35 -2.51
C PRO A 111 14.60 -4.75 -1.93
N VAL A 112 13.36 -5.24 -1.99
CA VAL A 112 12.92 -6.51 -1.37
C VAL A 112 13.84 -7.70 -1.69
N ALA A 113 14.32 -7.82 -2.92
CA ALA A 113 15.11 -8.99 -3.33
C ALA A 113 16.51 -9.06 -2.69
N SER A 114 16.99 -7.99 -2.03
CA SER A 114 18.24 -8.06 -1.27
C SER A 114 18.14 -8.96 -0.04
N ASP A 115 16.94 -9.35 0.36
CA ASP A 115 16.66 -10.28 1.46
C ASP A 115 15.90 -11.50 0.91
N ALA A 116 16.62 -12.61 0.71
CA ALA A 116 16.07 -13.84 0.13
C ALA A 116 14.95 -14.45 0.99
N ASP A 117 15.05 -14.35 2.31
CA ASP A 117 14.05 -14.89 3.23
C ASP A 117 12.77 -14.05 3.19
N LEU A 118 12.89 -12.72 3.09
CA LEU A 118 11.74 -11.85 2.90
C LEU A 118 11.08 -12.12 1.55
N LEU A 119 11.88 -12.29 0.51
CA LEU A 119 11.38 -12.57 -0.83
C LEU A 119 10.59 -13.88 -0.87
N ALA A 120 11.12 -14.94 -0.24
CA ALA A 120 10.43 -16.22 -0.11
C ALA A 120 9.13 -16.09 0.71
N GLN A 121 9.16 -15.31 1.81
CA GLN A 121 7.97 -15.05 2.62
C GLN A 121 6.86 -14.39 1.80
N ILE A 122 7.19 -13.34 1.04
CA ILE A 122 6.24 -12.64 0.18
C ILE A 122 5.72 -13.56 -0.94
N ALA A 123 6.60 -14.31 -1.61
CA ALA A 123 6.20 -15.23 -2.67
C ALA A 123 5.24 -16.33 -2.17
N SER A 124 5.36 -16.73 -0.91
CA SER A 124 4.46 -17.70 -0.28
C SER A 124 3.15 -17.09 0.24
N SER A 125 3.02 -15.75 0.19
CA SER A 125 1.85 -15.01 0.65
C SER A 125 0.94 -14.60 -0.52
N ASP A 126 -0.35 -14.38 -0.24
CA ASP A 126 -1.30 -13.82 -1.23
C ASP A 126 -1.24 -12.27 -1.26
N VAL A 127 -0.03 -11.71 -1.20
CA VAL A 127 0.21 -10.26 -1.10
C VAL A 127 0.88 -9.77 -2.37
N THR A 128 0.31 -8.73 -2.97
CA THR A 128 0.95 -8.04 -4.11
C THR A 128 1.89 -6.96 -3.60
N VAL A 129 3.08 -6.84 -4.19
CA VAL A 129 4.04 -5.77 -3.90
C VAL A 129 4.02 -4.71 -4.98
N ASP A 130 3.62 -3.50 -4.62
CA ASP A 130 3.62 -2.32 -5.47
C ASP A 130 4.95 -1.57 -5.27
N VAL A 131 5.83 -1.64 -6.26
CA VAL A 131 7.19 -1.08 -6.19
C VAL A 131 7.23 0.37 -6.66
N ALA A 132 7.71 1.27 -5.79
CA ALA A 132 7.87 2.70 -6.07
C ALA A 132 9.31 3.04 -6.51
N LEU A 133 9.68 2.64 -7.73
CA LEU A 133 11.05 2.73 -8.25
C LEU A 133 11.67 4.14 -8.17
N ALA A 134 10.96 5.15 -8.68
CA ALA A 134 11.48 6.52 -8.71
C ALA A 134 11.68 7.08 -7.29
N LEU A 135 10.83 6.68 -6.34
CA LEU A 135 11.00 7.05 -4.95
C LEU A 135 12.20 6.34 -4.32
N ALA A 136 12.43 5.07 -4.66
CA ALA A 136 13.60 4.32 -4.20
C ALA A 136 14.91 4.98 -4.64
N GLU A 137 14.95 5.49 -5.87
CA GLU A 137 16.09 6.25 -6.39
C GLU A 137 16.28 7.58 -5.64
N VAL A 138 15.22 8.37 -5.48
CA VAL A 138 15.28 9.67 -4.77
C VAL A 138 15.67 9.52 -3.29
N LEU A 139 15.20 8.47 -2.63
CA LEU A 139 15.56 8.17 -1.23
C LEU A 139 16.92 7.46 -1.12
N GLY A 140 17.54 7.09 -2.24
CA GLY A 140 18.82 6.37 -2.27
C GLY A 140 18.73 4.92 -1.77
N THR A 141 17.53 4.35 -1.63
CA THR A 141 17.33 2.99 -1.09
C THR A 141 17.76 1.91 -2.07
N SER A 142 17.75 2.18 -3.38
CA SER A 142 18.30 1.26 -4.38
C SER A 142 19.80 1.46 -4.61
N GLY A 143 20.39 2.59 -4.17
CA GLY A 143 21.75 2.99 -4.56
C GLY A 143 21.82 3.56 -6.00
N PRO A 144 22.74 4.50 -6.29
CA PRO A 144 22.85 5.10 -7.61
C PRO A 144 23.33 4.08 -8.66
N GLY A 145 22.61 3.99 -9.79
CA GLY A 145 22.96 3.10 -10.90
C GLY A 145 22.67 1.61 -10.67
N VAL A 146 22.07 1.24 -9.54
CA VAL A 146 21.64 -0.12 -9.26
C VAL A 146 20.26 -0.33 -9.86
N SER A 147 20.13 -1.33 -10.74
CA SER A 147 18.83 -1.78 -11.21
C SER A 147 18.05 -2.32 -10.02
N TYR A 148 16.88 -1.75 -9.74
CA TYR A 148 15.98 -2.35 -8.76
C TYR A 148 15.69 -3.80 -9.15
N PRO A 149 15.68 -4.75 -8.21
CA PRO A 149 15.66 -6.19 -8.52
C PRO A 149 14.26 -6.73 -8.88
N LEU A 150 13.57 -6.06 -9.81
CA LEU A 150 12.22 -6.47 -10.26
C LEU A 150 12.21 -7.85 -10.90
N ALA A 151 13.22 -8.17 -11.71
CA ALA A 151 13.31 -9.46 -12.38
C ALA A 151 13.45 -10.61 -11.35
N GLU A 152 14.23 -10.40 -10.31
CA GLU A 152 14.40 -11.37 -9.22
C GLU A 152 13.10 -11.56 -8.45
N MET A 153 12.34 -10.49 -8.18
CA MET A 153 11.04 -10.59 -7.54
C MET A 153 10.04 -11.41 -8.37
N VAL A 154 9.94 -11.11 -9.68
CA VAL A 154 9.04 -11.83 -10.59
C VAL A 154 9.46 -13.30 -10.72
N ASN A 155 10.76 -13.58 -10.85
CA ASN A 155 11.28 -14.94 -10.95
C ASN A 155 11.08 -15.76 -9.66
N ALA A 156 11.09 -15.10 -8.50
CA ALA A 156 10.76 -15.72 -7.22
C ALA A 156 9.25 -15.95 -7.01
N GLY A 157 8.40 -15.54 -7.96
CA GLY A 157 6.95 -15.72 -7.89
C GLY A 157 6.21 -14.62 -7.14
N VAL A 158 6.84 -13.49 -6.83
CA VAL A 158 6.17 -12.36 -6.18
C VAL A 158 5.25 -11.64 -7.18
N SER A 159 3.96 -11.57 -6.85
CA SER A 159 3.01 -10.71 -7.55
C SER A 159 3.44 -9.26 -7.41
N THR A 160 3.92 -8.64 -8.49
CA THR A 160 4.57 -7.34 -8.46
C THR A 160 3.89 -6.35 -9.39
N THR A 161 3.69 -5.11 -8.93
CA THR A 161 3.31 -3.97 -9.78
C THR A 161 4.31 -2.82 -9.62
N ILE A 162 4.23 -1.83 -10.52
CA ILE A 162 5.06 -0.62 -10.46
C ILE A 162 4.14 0.58 -10.23
N THR A 163 4.51 1.45 -9.29
CA THR A 163 3.74 2.66 -8.94
C THR A 163 4.61 3.91 -8.94
N ALA A 164 4.05 5.04 -9.36
CA ALA A 164 4.70 6.34 -9.23
C ALA A 164 4.68 6.85 -7.78
N LEU A 165 3.74 6.37 -6.95
CA LEU A 165 3.48 6.72 -5.54
C LEU A 165 3.34 8.22 -5.25
N ALA A 166 4.41 8.99 -5.33
CA ALA A 166 4.45 10.43 -5.05
C ALA A 166 5.21 11.18 -6.15
N PRO A 167 4.72 11.22 -7.40
CA PRO A 167 5.41 11.86 -8.52
C PRO A 167 5.65 13.36 -8.31
N ALA A 168 4.87 14.00 -7.45
CA ALA A 168 5.05 15.40 -7.05
C ALA A 168 6.32 15.67 -6.23
N ARG A 169 6.95 14.64 -5.66
CA ARG A 169 8.18 14.76 -4.85
C ARG A 169 9.46 14.56 -5.67
N LEU A 170 9.34 14.35 -6.98
CA LEU A 170 10.45 14.03 -7.87
C LEU A 170 11.01 15.28 -8.59
N TRP A 171 10.47 16.46 -8.29
CA TRP A 171 10.83 17.77 -8.85
C TRP A 171 10.86 18.82 -7.75
#